data_AF-A0A1I7J3E5-F1
#
_entry.id   AF-A0A1I7J3E5-F1
#
_cell.length_a   1.000
_cell.length_b   1.000
_cell.length_c   1.000
_cell.angle_alpha   90.00
_cell.angle_beta   90.00
_cell.angle_gamma   90.00
#
_symmetry.space_group_name_H-M   'P 1'
#
loop_
_entity.id
_entity.type
_entity.pdbx_description
1 polymer ?
#
loop_
_entity_poly.entity_id
_entity_poly.type
_entity_poly.pdbx_seq_one_letter_code
_entity_poly.pdbx_strand_id
1 'polypeptide(L)' 'MIEKTITEMYRGLEVLEATAKQLERDGMTDLAQHLRQRAHALGGELLTIDGILQEADEATGDRQGKA' A
#
# COMPACT_ATOMS: atom_id res chain seq x y z
N MET A 1 9.18 11.38 -7.19
CA MET A 1 7.93 11.05 -7.95
C MET A 1 7.36 9.72 -7.48
N ILE A 2 8.18 8.67 -7.39
CA ILE A 2 7.77 7.32 -6.93
C ILE A 2 7.26 7.34 -5.48
N GLU A 3 7.95 8.00 -4.55
CA GLU A 3 7.50 8.15 -3.14
C GLU A 3 6.09 8.77 -3.03
N LYS A 4 5.81 9.79 -3.85
CA LYS A 4 4.49 10.42 -3.91
C LYS A 4 3.44 9.41 -4.38
N THR A 5 3.75 8.62 -5.40
CA THR A 5 2.85 7.57 -5.89
C THR A 5 2.55 6.54 -4.81
N ILE A 6 3.56 6.04 -4.10
CA ILE A 6 3.39 5.08 -3.00
C ILE A 6 2.53 5.66 -1.88
N THR A 7 2.77 6.93 -1.52
CA THR A 7 1.98 7.64 -0.51
C THR A 7 0.50 7.72 -0.92
N GLU A 8 0.19 8.06 -2.18
CA GLU A 8 -1.20 8.09 -2.66
C GLU A 8 -1.81 6.68 -2.71
N MET A 9 -1.03 5.63 -2.97
CA MET A 9 -1.53 4.24 -2.93
C MET A 9 -1.88 3.81 -1.50
N TYR A 10 -1.09 4.18 -0.49
CA TYR A 10 -1.45 3.96 0.92
C TYR A 10 -2.72 4.71 1.32
N ARG A 11 -2.90 5.96 0.87
CA ARG A 11 -4.19 6.67 1.06
C ARG A 11 -5.36 5.96 0.38
N GLY A 12 -5.13 5.38 -0.79
CA GLY A 12 -6.11 4.53 -1.46
C GLY A 12 -6.58 3.36 -0.58
N LEU A 13 -5.67 2.72 0.16
CA LEU A 13 -6.04 1.66 1.11
C LEU A 13 -6.92 2.17 2.25
N GLU A 14 -6.66 3.36 2.77
CA GLU A 14 -7.50 3.99 3.81
C GLU A 14 -8.93 4.24 3.30
N VAL A 15 -9.06 4.68 2.05
CA VAL A 15 -10.36 4.87 1.39
C VAL A 15 -11.08 3.52 1.25
N LEU A 16 -10.39 2.45 0.84
CA LEU A 16 -10.99 1.12 0.73
C LEU A 16 -11.50 0.60 2.09
N GLU A 17 -10.76 0.84 3.18
CA GLU A 17 -11.23 0.47 4.52
C GLU A 17 -12.44 1.30 4.96
N ALA A 18 -12.46 2.60 4.67
CA ALA A 18 -13.63 3.44 4.92
C ALA A 18 -14.86 2.97 4.12
N THR A 19 -14.68 2.58 2.86
CA THR A 19 -15.73 2.00 2.03
C THR A 19 -16.22 0.66 2.59
N ALA A 20 -15.32 -0.22 3.05
CA ALA A 20 -15.71 -1.49 3.66
C ALA A 20 -16.56 -1.27 4.92
N LYS A 21 -16.19 -0.32 5.78
CA LYS A 21 -16.99 0.05 6.95
C LYS A 21 -18.38 0.58 6.57
N GLN A 22 -18.48 1.33 5.47
CA GLN A 22 -19.78 1.81 5.00
C GLN A 22 -20.64 0.64 4.49
N LEU A 23 -20.06 -0.27 3.70
CA LEU A 23 -20.75 -1.48 3.22
C LEU A 23 -21.28 -2.34 4.38
N GLU A 24 -20.54 -2.47 5.48
CA GLU A 24 -21.04 -3.16 6.67
C GLU A 24 -22.25 -2.47 7.31
N ARG A 25 -22.23 -1.14 7.39
CA ARG A 25 -23.37 -0.36 7.91
C ARG A 25 -24.61 -0.51 7.03
N ASP A 26 -24.39 -0.70 5.73
CA ASP A 26 -25.45 -0.92 4.74
C ASP A 26 -25.91 -2.40 4.70
N GLY A 27 -25.36 -3.26 5.55
CA GLY A 27 -25.72 -4.69 5.64
C GLY A 27 -25.06 -5.58 4.58
N MET A 28 -24.12 -5.05 3.80
CA MET A 28 -23.40 -5.76 2.74
C MET A 28 -22.10 -6.39 3.27
N THR A 29 -22.20 -7.20 4.33
CA THR A 29 -21.04 -7.74 5.07
C THR A 29 -20.10 -8.58 4.19
N ASP A 30 -20.62 -9.45 3.32
CA ASP A 30 -19.78 -10.29 2.45
C ASP A 30 -18.95 -9.44 1.47
N LEU A 31 -19.55 -8.39 0.91
CA LEU A 31 -18.84 -7.48 0.00
C LEU A 31 -17.79 -6.67 0.76
N ALA A 32 -18.11 -6.21 1.97
CA ALA A 32 -17.15 -5.52 2.83
C ALA A 32 -15.95 -6.41 3.18
N GLN A 33 -16.20 -7.67 3.55
CA GLN A 33 -15.14 -8.63 3.83
C GLN A 33 -14.27 -8.89 2.60
N HIS A 34 -14.89 -9.10 1.43
CA HIS A 34 -14.14 -9.29 0.19
C HIS A 34 -13.29 -8.06 -0.16
N LEU A 35 -13.82 -6.85 0.04
CA LEU A 35 -13.09 -5.60 -0.17
C LEU A 35 -11.86 -5.51 0.75
N ARG A 36 -12.02 -5.82 2.04
CA ARG A 36 -10.89 -5.83 3.00
C ARG A 36 -9.82 -6.84 2.63
N GLN A 37 -10.21 -8.04 2.21
CA GLN A 37 -9.25 -9.06 1.77
C GLN A 37 -8.40 -8.57 0.59
N ARG A 38 -9.04 -7.92 -0.39
CA ARG A 38 -8.32 -7.36 -1.54
C ARG A 38 -7.46 -6.16 -1.18
N ALA A 39 -7.94 -5.27 -0.30
CA ALA A 39 -7.17 -4.15 0.21
C ALA A 39 -5.95 -4.62 1.00
N HIS A 40 -6.09 -5.66 1.83
CA HIS A 40 -4.99 -6.26 2.57
C HIS A 40 -3.92 -6.86 1.63
N ALA A 41 -4.34 -7.63 0.62
CA ALA A 41 -3.42 -8.16 -0.39
C ALA A 41 -2.66 -7.02 -1.10
N LEU A 42 -3.36 -5.96 -1.52
CA LEU A 42 -2.73 -4.79 -2.13
C LEU A 42 -1.73 -4.10 -1.18
N GLY A 43 -2.03 -4.03 0.12
CA GLY A 43 -1.11 -3.51 1.12
C GLY A 43 0.17 -4.32 1.25
N GLY A 44 0.08 -5.66 1.16
CA GLY A 44 1.27 -6.52 1.13
C GLY A 44 2.16 -6.27 -0.09
N GLU A 45 1.56 -6.11 -1.27
CA GLU A 45 2.29 -5.77 -2.50
C GLU A 45 2.97 -4.39 -2.40
N LEU A 46 2.29 -3.39 -1.83
CA LEU A 46 2.87 -2.05 -1.63
C LEU A 46 4.07 -2.07 -0.67
N LEU A 47 3.99 -2.83 0.42
CA LEU A 47 5.12 -3.01 1.35
C LEU A 47 6.32 -3.66 0.65
N THR A 48 6.06 -4.62 -0.23
CA THR A 48 7.11 -5.29 -1.02
C THR A 48 7.79 -4.31 -1.96
N ILE A 49 7.01 -3.47 -2.67
CA ILE A 49 7.52 -2.44 -3.56
C ILE A 49 8.36 -1.41 -2.78
N ASP A 50 7.87 -0.96 -1.63
CA ASP A 50 8.57 0.01 -0.78
C ASP A 50 9.92 -0.55 -0.30
N GLY A 51 9.97 -1.81 0.11
CA GLY A 51 11.22 -2.50 0.47
C GLY A 51 12.23 -2.58 -0.68
N ILE A 52 11.77 -2.94 -1.90
CA ILE A 52 12.64 -2.98 -3.09
C ILE A 52 13.25 -1.61 -3.39
N LEU A 53 12.47 -0.53 -3.22
CA LEU A 53 12.95 0.82 -3.48
C LEU A 53 13.95 1.29 -2.43
N GLN A 54 13.71 0.97 -1.15
CA GLN A 54 14.67 1.25 -0.07
C GLN A 54 16.00 0.52 -0.31
N GLU A 55 15.96 -0.76 -0.66
CA GLU A 55 17.18 -1.53 -0.99
C GLU A 55 17.93 -0.94 -2.20
N ALA A 56 17.21 -0.45 -3.22
CA ALA A 56 17.81 0.19 -4.38
C ALA A 56 18.49 1.53 -4.04
N ASP A 57 17.88 2.33 -3.17
CA ASP A 57 18.44 3.60 -2.70
C ASP A 57 19.70 3.35 -1.84
N GLU A 58 19.67 2.38 -0.93
CA GLU A 58 20.85 1.97 -0.15
C GLU A 58 22.00 1.50 -1.06
N ALA A 59 21.70 0.67 -2.06
CA ALA A 59 22.70 0.15 -3.00
C ALA A 59 23.33 1.24 -3.89
N THR A 60 22.65 2.37 -4.11
CA THR A 60 23.19 3.50 -4.86
C THR A 60 23.92 4.51 -3.98
N GLY A 61 23.46 4.72 -2.73
CA GLY A 61 24.16 5.54 -1.73
C GLY A 61 25.53 4.97 -1.35
N ASP A 62 25.63 3.66 -1.17
CA ASP A 62 26.89 2.97 -0.84
C ASP A 62 27.94 3.02 -1.96
N ARG A 63 27.52 3.22 -3.21
CA ARG A 63 28.43 3.38 -4.36
C ARG A 63 29.00 4.80 -4.47
N GLN A 64 28.32 5.81 -3.95
CA GLN A 64 28.80 7.20 -3.97
C GLN A 64 29.74 7.53 -2.80
N GLY A 65 29.66 6.81 -1.68
CA GLY A 65 30.54 6.99 -0.52
C GLY A 65 31.92 6.32 -0.61
N LYS A 66 32.20 5.57 -1.69
CA LYS A 66 33.47 4.84 -1.91
C LYS A 66 34.28 5.32 -3.13
N ALA A 67 33.91 6.45 -3.73
CA ALA A 67 34.64 7.06 -4.86
C ALA A 67 35.60 8.15 -4.39
#